data_AF-E1RGJ7-F1
#
_entry.id   AF-E1RGJ7-F1
#
_cell.length_a   1.000
_cell.length_b   1.000
_cell.length_c   1.000
_cell.angle_alpha   90.00
_cell.angle_beta   90.00
_cell.angle_gamma   90.00
#
_symmetry.space_group_name_H-M   'P 1'
#
loop_
_entity.id
_entity.type
_entity.pdbx_description
1 polymer ?
#
loop_
_entity_poly.entity_id
_entity_poly.type
_entity_poly.pdbx_seq_one_letter_code
_entity_poly.pdbx_strand_id
1 'polypeptide(L)'
;MVKTIPARGIKSPNASILAANVIRHSAEPDEEIRFLLSPGAEKGMDAVAEKFGYNLETGKNGGDVEVRMTPHGTKMQEVDVTGDTCPGPAITVGNILESLGIGERLKVKCANGSTLEDIARAVTSGGSRVIEEGGEGDRHYLIAEKAERPAAGEASALAANLDSVVIIQSNGISNAERAYATFLFSKVALSMGKTVTIFLLMDGASMAKKGAATGVKHPSFDRLDSLMNEVIEGGTKVYVCELSAQFRGINEGNLVEGMKIAGAATYIDLISNPANAVVNF
;
A
#
# COMPACT_ATOMS: atom_id res chain seq x y z
N MET A 1 7.19 -23.37 -7.35
CA MET A 1 7.90 -23.78 -8.59
C MET A 1 6.96 -23.42 -9.75
N VAL A 2 7.46 -23.01 -10.93
CA VAL A 2 6.59 -22.55 -12.04
C VAL A 2 6.58 -23.60 -13.15
N LYS A 3 5.41 -24.15 -13.45
CA LYS A 3 5.23 -25.14 -14.52
C LYS A 3 4.85 -24.45 -15.81
N THR A 4 5.75 -24.47 -16.78
CA THR A 4 5.47 -23.89 -18.11
C THR A 4 4.95 -24.96 -19.07
N ILE A 5 3.80 -24.70 -19.68
CA ILE A 5 3.11 -25.57 -20.63
C ILE A 5 3.06 -24.86 -21.98
N PRO A 6 3.90 -25.28 -22.95
CA PRO A 6 3.80 -24.77 -24.31
C PRO A 6 2.56 -25.38 -24.98
N ALA A 7 1.57 -24.53 -25.28
CA ALA A 7 0.28 -24.92 -25.85
C ALA A 7 -0.04 -24.14 -27.15
N ARG A 8 1.01 -23.77 -27.89
CA ARG A 8 0.90 -23.12 -29.20
C ARG A 8 0.08 -23.97 -30.16
N GLY A 9 -0.85 -23.34 -30.88
CA GLY A 9 -1.72 -24.02 -31.86
C GLY A 9 -3.02 -24.62 -31.28
N ILE A 10 -3.19 -24.64 -29.95
CA ILE A 10 -4.45 -25.02 -29.32
C ILE A 10 -5.37 -23.81 -29.31
N LYS A 11 -6.55 -23.92 -29.94
CA LYS A 11 -7.53 -22.82 -30.04
C LYS A 11 -8.52 -22.86 -28.87
N SER A 12 -9.15 -21.72 -28.57
CA SER A 12 -10.31 -21.68 -27.67
C SER A 12 -11.48 -22.50 -28.25
N PRO A 13 -12.26 -23.26 -27.44
CA PRO A 13 -12.18 -23.39 -25.98
C PRO A 13 -11.25 -24.52 -25.48
N ASN A 14 -10.54 -25.21 -26.37
CA ASN A 14 -9.71 -26.37 -26.00
C ASN A 14 -8.54 -25.99 -25.08
N ALA A 15 -8.05 -24.75 -25.16
CA ALA A 15 -7.05 -24.24 -24.22
C ALA A 15 -7.59 -24.18 -22.77
N SER A 16 -8.85 -23.79 -22.58
CA SER A 16 -9.52 -23.82 -21.27
C SER A 16 -9.70 -25.24 -20.74
N ILE A 17 -10.04 -26.19 -21.61
CA ILE A 17 -10.16 -27.61 -21.24
C ILE A 17 -8.79 -28.17 -20.83
N LEU A 18 -7.74 -27.83 -21.57
CA LEU A 18 -6.37 -28.20 -21.23
C LEU A 18 -6.00 -27.65 -19.85
N ALA A 19 -6.23 -26.35 -19.59
CA ALA A 19 -5.95 -25.76 -18.29
C ALA A 19 -6.71 -26.45 -17.15
N ALA A 20 -8.00 -26.73 -17.31
CA ALA A 20 -8.78 -27.45 -16.32
C ALA A 20 -8.21 -28.84 -16.03
N ASN A 21 -7.75 -29.55 -17.06
CA ASN A 21 -7.15 -30.88 -16.91
C ASN A 21 -5.78 -30.82 -16.25
N VAL A 22 -4.95 -29.83 -16.59
CA VAL A 22 -3.65 -29.62 -15.94
C VAL A 22 -3.83 -29.35 -14.45
N ILE A 23 -4.75 -28.46 -14.08
CA ILE A 23 -5.00 -28.13 -12.67
C ILE A 23 -5.51 -29.36 -11.90
N ARG A 24 -6.45 -30.12 -12.47
CA ARG A 24 -6.98 -31.35 -11.84
C ARG A 24 -5.94 -32.43 -11.57
N HIS A 25 -4.89 -32.50 -12.38
CA HIS A 25 -3.85 -33.52 -12.27
C HIS A 25 -2.51 -32.93 -11.85
N SER A 26 -2.51 -31.72 -11.29
CA SER A 26 -1.30 -31.15 -10.70
C SER A 26 -0.87 -32.01 -9.51
N ALA A 27 0.40 -32.39 -9.47
CA ALA A 27 0.97 -33.10 -8.33
C ALA A 27 1.18 -32.16 -7.12
N GLU A 28 1.23 -30.85 -7.37
CA GLU A 28 1.40 -29.80 -6.39
C GLU A 28 0.19 -28.85 -6.46
N PRO A 29 -0.65 -28.79 -5.41
CA PRO A 29 -1.87 -27.96 -5.41
C PRO A 29 -1.59 -26.45 -5.40
N ASP A 30 -0.37 -26.05 -5.03
CA ASP A 30 0.09 -24.66 -4.94
C ASP A 30 1.08 -24.29 -6.06
N GLU A 31 1.10 -25.05 -7.16
CA GLU A 31 2.01 -24.83 -8.28
C GLU A 31 1.48 -23.71 -9.20
N GLU A 32 2.31 -22.70 -9.44
CA GLU A 32 2.03 -21.69 -10.47
C GLU A 32 2.14 -22.33 -11.86
N ILE A 33 1.14 -22.15 -12.71
CA ILE A 33 1.10 -22.73 -14.04
C ILE A 33 1.11 -21.62 -15.08
N ARG A 34 2.02 -21.72 -16.05
CA ARG A 34 2.18 -20.78 -17.14
C ARG A 34 1.86 -21.46 -18.46
N PHE A 35 0.94 -20.93 -19.25
CA PHE A 35 0.61 -21.40 -20.59
C PHE A 35 1.14 -20.44 -21.64
N LEU A 36 1.83 -20.97 -22.65
CA LEU A 36 2.22 -20.22 -23.84
C LEU A 36 1.27 -20.57 -24.99
N LEU A 37 0.46 -19.61 -25.42
CA LEU A 37 -0.68 -19.79 -26.31
C LEU A 37 -0.58 -18.92 -27.56
N SER A 38 -1.32 -19.33 -28.59
CA SER A 38 -1.53 -18.47 -29.76
C SER A 38 -2.59 -17.39 -29.44
N PRO A 39 -2.50 -16.18 -30.01
CA PRO A 39 -3.47 -15.11 -29.75
C PRO A 39 -4.92 -15.54 -29.97
N GLY A 40 -5.78 -15.22 -29.01
CA GLY A 40 -7.21 -15.56 -29.01
C GLY A 40 -7.54 -16.93 -28.42
N ALA A 41 -6.53 -17.74 -28.06
CA ALA A 41 -6.73 -19.04 -27.41
C ALA A 41 -7.01 -18.92 -25.91
N GLU A 42 -6.61 -17.81 -25.28
CA GLU A 42 -6.82 -17.48 -23.86
C GLU A 42 -8.31 -17.32 -23.49
N LYS A 43 -9.19 -17.12 -24.48
CA LYS A 43 -10.62 -16.91 -24.28
C LYS A 43 -11.28 -18.05 -23.50
N GLY A 44 -11.83 -17.71 -22.35
CA GLY A 44 -12.56 -18.62 -21.47
C GLY A 44 -11.68 -19.33 -20.44
N MET A 45 -10.39 -18.97 -20.34
CA MET A 45 -9.52 -19.49 -19.28
C MET A 45 -9.80 -18.83 -17.93
N ASP A 46 -10.35 -17.61 -17.90
CA ASP A 46 -10.72 -16.91 -16.66
C ASP A 46 -11.76 -17.69 -15.85
N ALA A 47 -12.78 -18.22 -16.54
CA ALA A 47 -13.80 -19.06 -15.92
C ALA A 47 -13.24 -20.38 -15.36
N VAL A 48 -12.12 -20.86 -15.93
CA VAL A 48 -11.41 -22.02 -15.39
C VAL A 48 -10.60 -21.62 -14.17
N ALA A 49 -9.90 -20.49 -14.22
CA ALA A 49 -9.15 -19.96 -13.09
C ALA A 49 -10.04 -19.80 -11.86
N GLU A 50 -11.17 -19.11 -12.02
CA GLU A 50 -12.15 -18.88 -10.95
C GLU A 50 -12.70 -20.21 -10.40
N LYS A 51 -13.08 -21.14 -11.29
CA LYS A 51 -13.63 -22.44 -10.89
C LYS A 51 -12.66 -23.27 -10.05
N PHE A 52 -11.36 -23.14 -10.28
CA PHE A 52 -10.34 -23.93 -9.60
C PHE A 52 -9.55 -23.15 -8.53
N GLY A 53 -9.92 -21.89 -8.28
CA GLY A 53 -9.28 -21.06 -7.25
C GLY A 53 -7.89 -20.57 -7.65
N TYR A 54 -7.74 -20.08 -8.88
CA TYR A 54 -6.53 -19.47 -9.41
C TYR A 54 -6.82 -18.04 -9.86
N ASN A 55 -5.86 -17.13 -9.67
CA ASN A 55 -5.79 -15.85 -10.35
C ASN A 55 -5.21 -16.07 -11.75
N LEU A 56 -5.66 -15.28 -12.74
CA LEU A 56 -5.20 -15.37 -14.13
C LEU A 56 -4.70 -14.01 -14.61
N GLU A 57 -3.41 -13.95 -14.98
CA GLU A 57 -2.79 -12.82 -15.65
C GLU A 57 -2.52 -13.17 -17.12
N THR A 58 -2.75 -12.23 -18.03
CA THR A 58 -2.36 -12.39 -19.45
C THR A 58 -1.28 -11.40 -19.84
N GLY A 59 -0.24 -11.90 -20.51
CA GLY A 59 0.89 -11.13 -21.01
C GLY A 59 1.16 -11.42 -22.47
N LYS A 60 1.97 -10.57 -23.12
CA LYS A 60 2.50 -10.83 -24.46
C LYS A 60 3.95 -11.22 -24.34
N ASN A 61 4.32 -12.35 -24.94
CA ASN A 61 5.69 -12.84 -24.95
C ASN A 61 6.10 -13.18 -26.39
N GLY A 62 6.71 -12.20 -27.06
CA GLY A 62 6.98 -12.28 -28.50
C GLY A 62 5.69 -12.35 -29.33
N GLY A 63 5.55 -13.39 -30.15
CA GLY A 63 4.36 -13.65 -30.97
C GLY A 63 3.23 -14.41 -30.27
N ASP A 64 3.42 -14.78 -29.01
CA ASP A 64 2.47 -15.56 -28.21
C ASP A 64 1.76 -14.74 -27.14
N VAL A 65 0.64 -15.28 -26.67
CA VAL A 65 -0.02 -14.86 -25.42
C VAL A 65 0.44 -15.78 -24.30
N GLU A 66 0.95 -15.19 -23.23
CA GLU A 66 1.34 -15.87 -22.01
C GLU A 66 0.19 -15.75 -21.00
N VAL A 67 -0.35 -16.88 -20.56
CA VAL A 67 -1.39 -16.93 -19.52
C VAL A 67 -0.79 -17.53 -18.27
N ARG A 68 -0.75 -16.76 -17.19
CA ARG A 68 -0.19 -17.16 -15.91
C ARG A 68 -1.33 -17.42 -14.94
N MET A 69 -1.41 -18.63 -14.41
CA MET A 69 -2.40 -19.05 -13.43
C MET A 69 -1.70 -19.29 -12.09
N THR A 70 -2.05 -18.50 -11.09
CA THR A 70 -1.47 -18.57 -9.74
C THR A 70 -2.54 -19.06 -8.76
N PRO A 71 -2.32 -20.16 -8.03
CA PRO A 71 -3.31 -20.64 -7.06
C PRO A 71 -3.54 -19.57 -5.98
N HIS A 72 -4.76 -19.46 -5.46
CA HIS A 72 -4.99 -18.74 -4.21
C HIS A 72 -4.08 -19.36 -3.15
N GLY A 73 -3.11 -18.60 -2.65
CA GLY A 73 -2.06 -19.10 -1.78
C GLY A 73 -2.64 -19.73 -0.51
N THR A 74 -2.38 -21.03 -0.32
CA THR A 74 -2.68 -21.75 0.93
C THR A 74 -1.62 -21.48 2.01
N LYS A 75 -0.51 -20.82 1.67
CA LYS A 75 0.48 -20.34 2.65
C LYS A 75 -0.09 -19.14 3.41
N MET A 76 -0.44 -19.42 4.66
CA MET A 76 -0.91 -18.43 5.62
C MET A 76 0.25 -18.02 6.52
N GLN A 77 0.75 -16.80 6.36
CA GLN A 77 1.63 -16.18 7.34
C GLN A 77 0.78 -15.75 8.55
N GLU A 78 1.30 -15.89 9.77
CA GLU A 78 0.65 -15.35 10.97
C GLU A 78 1.48 -14.19 11.55
N VAL A 79 0.80 -13.14 12.00
CA VAL A 79 1.38 -12.02 12.75
C VAL A 79 0.50 -11.69 13.96
N ASP A 80 1.14 -11.31 15.07
CA ASP A 80 0.46 -10.89 16.29
C ASP A 80 0.80 -9.42 16.56
N VAL A 81 -0.23 -8.57 16.58
CA VAL A 81 -0.13 -7.12 16.81
C VAL A 81 -0.85 -6.69 18.10
N THR A 82 -1.11 -7.64 19.02
CA THR A 82 -1.83 -7.36 20.27
C THR A 82 -1.12 -6.37 21.20
N GLY A 83 0.21 -6.25 21.11
CA GLY A 83 1.02 -5.31 21.90
C GLY A 83 1.29 -3.97 21.25
N ASP A 84 0.84 -3.78 20.01
CA ASP A 84 1.20 -2.61 19.21
C ASP A 84 0.31 -1.40 19.56
N THR A 85 0.91 -0.21 19.60
CA THR A 85 0.18 1.04 19.81
C THR A 85 -0.27 1.61 18.48
N CYS A 86 -1.54 2.05 18.37
CA CYS A 86 -2.08 2.71 17.19
C CYS A 86 -1.21 3.94 16.79
N PRO A 87 -0.75 4.04 15.52
CA PRO A 87 -1.23 3.31 14.34
C PRO A 87 -0.39 2.08 13.91
N GLY A 88 0.49 1.56 14.77
CA GLY A 88 1.39 0.43 14.49
C GLY A 88 0.75 -0.78 13.82
N PRO A 89 -0.39 -1.32 14.29
CA PRO A 89 -1.03 -2.50 13.70
C PRO A 89 -1.32 -2.36 12.19
N ALA A 90 -1.87 -1.23 11.77
CA ALA A 90 -2.23 -0.97 10.38
C ALA A 90 -0.97 -0.88 9.49
N ILE A 91 0.09 -0.25 9.99
CA ILE A 91 1.38 -0.12 9.29
C ILE A 91 2.02 -1.51 9.11
N THR A 92 2.10 -2.28 10.18
CA THR A 92 2.68 -3.63 10.18
C THR A 92 1.97 -4.53 9.16
N VAL A 93 0.63 -4.54 9.19
CA VAL A 93 -0.17 -5.36 8.27
C VAL A 93 -0.02 -4.91 6.82
N GLY A 94 -0.07 -3.60 6.55
CA GLY A 94 0.12 -3.06 5.21
C GLY A 94 1.48 -3.44 4.60
N ASN A 95 2.56 -3.27 5.36
CA ASN A 95 3.91 -3.60 4.90
C ASN A 95 4.10 -5.10 4.64
N ILE A 96 3.54 -5.97 5.49
CA ILE A 96 3.61 -7.42 5.25
C ILE A 96 2.84 -7.75 3.97
N LEU A 97 1.61 -7.24 3.79
CA LEU A 97 0.82 -7.47 2.58
C LEU A 97 1.48 -6.95 1.31
N GLU A 98 2.29 -5.89 1.36
CA GLU A 98 3.09 -5.44 0.22
C GLU A 98 4.21 -6.43 -0.14
N SER A 99 4.78 -7.11 0.84
CA SER A 99 5.83 -8.13 0.62
C SER A 99 5.30 -9.48 0.12
N LEU A 100 3.99 -9.73 0.25
CA LEU A 100 3.34 -10.98 -0.16
C LEU A 100 3.04 -11.02 -1.66
N GLY A 101 3.07 -12.23 -2.22
CA GLY A 101 2.59 -12.51 -3.57
C GLY A 101 1.06 -12.44 -3.68
N ILE A 102 0.55 -12.13 -4.88
CA ILE A 102 -0.90 -12.12 -5.15
C ILE A 102 -1.50 -13.50 -4.82
N GLY A 103 -2.58 -13.49 -4.05
CA GLY A 103 -3.28 -14.67 -3.55
C GLY A 103 -2.75 -15.20 -2.22
N GLU A 104 -1.57 -14.77 -1.74
CA GLU A 104 -1.06 -15.19 -0.43
C GLU A 104 -1.85 -14.53 0.72
N ARG A 105 -1.88 -15.22 1.87
CA ARG A 105 -2.72 -14.84 3.00
C ARG A 105 -1.91 -14.51 4.25
N LEU A 106 -2.39 -13.50 4.98
CA LEU A 106 -1.88 -13.08 6.27
C LEU A 106 -2.99 -13.18 7.30
N LYS A 107 -2.78 -13.98 8.34
CA LYS A 107 -3.63 -14.00 9.53
C LYS A 107 -3.04 -13.10 10.60
N VAL A 108 -3.82 -12.12 11.02
CA VAL A 108 -3.47 -11.08 11.98
C VAL A 108 -4.22 -11.35 13.28
N LYS A 109 -3.51 -11.44 14.41
CA LYS A 109 -4.10 -11.47 15.75
C LYS A 109 -4.07 -10.07 16.35
N CYS A 110 -5.18 -9.61 16.91
CA CYS A 110 -5.33 -8.25 17.43
C CYS A 110 -5.99 -8.22 18.81
N ALA A 111 -5.76 -7.13 19.54
CA ALA A 111 -6.12 -7.01 20.95
C ALA A 111 -7.62 -6.82 21.21
N ASN A 112 -8.33 -6.16 20.29
CA ASN A 112 -9.73 -5.79 20.43
C ASN A 112 -10.40 -5.58 19.06
N GLY A 113 -11.73 -5.53 19.06
CA GLY A 113 -12.53 -5.32 17.86
C GLY A 113 -12.25 -4.00 17.13
N SER A 114 -11.95 -2.90 17.85
CA SER A 114 -11.67 -1.62 17.19
C SER A 114 -10.35 -1.63 16.41
N THR A 115 -9.34 -2.34 16.89
CA THR A 115 -8.08 -2.56 16.16
C THR A 115 -8.32 -3.42 14.92
N LEU A 116 -9.18 -4.43 15.02
CA LEU A 116 -9.58 -5.27 13.90
C LEU A 116 -10.27 -4.45 12.80
N GLU A 117 -11.22 -3.58 13.16
CA GLU A 117 -11.93 -2.69 12.21
C GLU A 117 -10.98 -1.74 11.48
N ASP A 118 -9.97 -1.20 12.18
CA ASP A 118 -8.99 -0.30 11.60
C ASP A 118 -8.05 -1.04 10.63
N ILE A 119 -7.57 -2.23 11.01
CA ILE A 119 -6.77 -3.10 10.14
C ILE A 119 -7.59 -3.48 8.89
N ALA A 120 -8.84 -3.90 9.05
CA ALA A 120 -9.71 -4.28 7.93
C ALA A 120 -9.85 -3.14 6.90
N ARG A 121 -9.98 -1.91 7.40
CA ARG A 121 -10.05 -0.70 6.58
C ARG A 121 -8.73 -0.41 5.86
N ALA A 122 -7.60 -0.55 6.55
CA ALA A 122 -6.28 -0.38 5.98
C ALA A 122 -6.00 -1.42 4.87
N VAL A 123 -6.31 -2.70 5.12
CA VAL A 123 -6.20 -3.81 4.16
C VAL A 123 -7.01 -3.50 2.90
N THR A 124 -8.29 -3.14 3.06
CA THR A 124 -9.20 -2.88 1.95
C THR A 124 -8.77 -1.65 1.15
N SER A 125 -8.41 -0.56 1.83
CA SER A 125 -7.95 0.67 1.17
C SER A 125 -6.59 0.51 0.49
N GLY A 126 -5.75 -0.40 1.01
CA GLY A 126 -4.50 -0.85 0.40
C GLY A 126 -4.69 -1.71 -0.86
N GLY A 127 -5.94 -2.05 -1.21
CA GLY A 127 -6.26 -2.87 -2.38
C GLY A 127 -6.16 -4.38 -2.13
N SER A 128 -5.98 -4.80 -0.88
CA SER A 128 -6.06 -6.21 -0.49
C SER A 128 -7.47 -6.56 0.02
N ARG A 129 -7.77 -7.85 0.21
CA ARG A 129 -9.11 -8.30 0.60
C ARG A 129 -9.11 -8.91 1.98
N VAL A 130 -10.14 -8.60 2.79
CA VAL A 130 -10.43 -9.34 4.01
C VAL A 130 -11.26 -10.57 3.65
N ILE A 131 -10.76 -11.75 4.00
CA ILE A 131 -11.39 -13.05 3.71
C ILE A 131 -12.27 -13.50 4.87
N GLU A 132 -11.77 -13.33 6.08
CA GLU A 132 -12.43 -13.80 7.29
C GLU A 132 -12.07 -12.89 8.46
N GLU A 133 -13.05 -12.66 9.31
CA GLU A 133 -12.90 -12.01 10.61
C GLU A 133 -13.50 -12.93 11.65
N GLY A 134 -12.84 -13.04 12.80
CA GLY A 134 -13.35 -13.83 13.90
C GLY A 134 -12.88 -13.31 15.24
N GLY A 135 -13.60 -13.67 16.27
CA GLY A 135 -13.19 -13.38 17.63
C GLY A 135 -14.08 -14.07 18.65
N GLU A 136 -13.47 -14.52 19.74
CA GLU A 136 -14.17 -15.13 20.87
C GLU A 136 -13.49 -14.64 22.17
N GLY A 137 -14.25 -13.95 23.02
CA GLY A 137 -13.72 -13.29 24.21
C GLY A 137 -12.68 -12.22 23.86
N ASP A 138 -11.50 -12.29 24.50
CA ASP A 138 -10.40 -11.31 24.33
C ASP A 138 -9.47 -11.62 23.14
N ARG A 139 -9.84 -12.56 22.25
CA ARG A 139 -9.03 -12.95 21.09
C ARG A 139 -9.75 -12.58 19.81
N HIS A 140 -9.18 -11.63 19.06
CA HIS A 140 -9.66 -11.21 17.75
C HIS A 140 -8.64 -11.56 16.66
N TYR A 141 -9.12 -11.93 15.48
CA TYR A 141 -8.27 -12.18 14.32
C TYR A 141 -8.92 -11.76 13.00
N LEU A 142 -8.06 -11.44 12.03
CA LEU A 142 -8.44 -11.13 10.66
C LEU A 142 -7.56 -11.91 9.70
N ILE A 143 -8.13 -12.48 8.65
CA ILE A 143 -7.40 -13.11 7.54
C ILE A 143 -7.50 -12.19 6.33
N ALA A 144 -6.38 -11.59 5.95
CA ALA A 144 -6.23 -10.79 4.74
C ALA A 144 -5.60 -11.63 3.61
N GLU A 145 -5.99 -11.36 2.38
CA GLU A 145 -5.42 -11.92 1.16
C GLU A 145 -4.92 -10.80 0.27
N LYS A 146 -3.68 -10.92 -0.21
CA LYS A 146 -3.14 -9.98 -1.19
C LYS A 146 -3.90 -10.13 -2.49
N ALA A 147 -4.56 -9.05 -2.93
CA ALA A 147 -5.23 -9.00 -4.22
C ALA A 147 -4.46 -8.11 -5.20
N GLU A 148 -4.73 -8.30 -6.49
CA GLU A 148 -4.31 -7.33 -7.50
C GLU A 148 -5.00 -6.00 -7.22
N ARG A 149 -4.20 -4.94 -7.06
CA ARG A 149 -4.72 -3.59 -7.11
C ARG A 149 -5.13 -3.35 -8.58
N PRO A 150 -6.40 -3.02 -8.87
CA PRO A 150 -6.78 -2.65 -10.22
C PRO A 150 -5.84 -1.57 -10.73
N ALA A 151 -5.27 -1.76 -11.92
CA ALA A 151 -4.47 -0.71 -12.54
C ALA A 151 -5.30 0.59 -12.54
N ALA A 152 -4.66 1.72 -12.26
CA ALA A 152 -5.29 3.04 -12.08
C ALA A 152 -6.00 3.60 -13.34
N GLY A 153 -6.42 2.74 -14.29
CA GLY A 153 -7.01 3.10 -15.57
C GLY A 153 -8.39 2.53 -15.88
N GLU A 154 -9.02 1.70 -15.03
CA GLU A 154 -10.34 1.10 -15.33
C GLU A 154 -11.46 1.42 -14.33
N ALA A 155 -11.28 2.42 -13.46
CA ALA A 155 -12.38 3.02 -12.70
C ALA A 155 -12.86 4.31 -13.38
N SER A 156 -14.17 4.36 -13.66
CA SER A 156 -14.93 5.50 -14.19
C SER A 156 -14.37 6.87 -13.75
N ALA A 157 -14.23 7.79 -14.71
CA ALA A 157 -13.80 9.18 -14.51
C ALA A 157 -14.63 10.01 -13.49
N LEU A 158 -15.68 9.42 -12.89
CA LEU A 158 -16.49 10.00 -11.82
C LEU A 158 -16.10 9.53 -10.40
N ALA A 159 -15.32 8.47 -10.26
CA ALA A 159 -14.73 8.08 -8.98
C ALA A 159 -13.34 8.70 -8.92
N ALA A 160 -13.20 9.87 -8.29
CA ALA A 160 -11.89 10.40 -7.97
C ALA A 160 -11.15 9.34 -7.16
N ASN A 161 -10.20 8.65 -7.78
CA ASN A 161 -9.29 7.75 -7.08
C ASN A 161 -8.42 8.64 -6.19
N LEU A 162 -8.89 8.89 -4.96
CA LEU A 162 -8.21 9.66 -3.91
C LEU A 162 -7.04 8.85 -3.36
N ASP A 163 -6.11 8.51 -4.25
CA ASP A 163 -4.86 7.85 -3.92
C ASP A 163 -3.76 8.85 -3.54
N SER A 164 -4.03 10.15 -3.69
CA SER A 164 -3.14 11.23 -3.27
C SER A 164 -3.66 11.89 -2.00
N VAL A 165 -2.81 11.95 -0.98
CA VAL A 165 -3.06 12.60 0.30
C VAL A 165 -2.09 13.77 0.48
N VAL A 166 -2.64 14.96 0.71
CA VAL A 166 -1.86 16.15 1.03
C VAL A 166 -2.06 16.49 2.50
N ILE A 167 -0.96 16.50 3.25
CA ILE A 167 -0.95 16.86 4.68
C ILE A 167 -0.37 18.25 4.81
N ILE A 168 -1.18 19.16 5.32
CA ILE A 168 -0.79 20.53 5.66
C ILE A 168 -0.46 20.54 7.15
N GLN A 169 0.78 20.92 7.49
CA GLN A 169 1.22 20.96 8.88
C GLN A 169 1.60 22.37 9.29
N SER A 170 0.83 22.91 10.23
CA SER A 170 1.02 24.26 10.75
C SER A 170 1.83 24.30 12.07
N ASN A 171 1.89 23.16 12.78
CA ASN A 171 2.51 23.04 14.09
C ASN A 171 3.91 22.40 14.00
N GLY A 172 4.87 22.95 14.73
CA GLY A 172 6.26 22.52 14.69
C GLY A 172 6.72 21.75 15.91
N ILE A 173 8.03 21.79 16.14
CA ILE A 173 8.68 21.15 17.28
C ILE A 173 8.19 21.67 18.65
N SER A 174 7.51 22.82 18.67
CA SER A 174 6.91 23.39 19.89
C SER A 174 5.70 22.60 20.39
N ASN A 175 5.07 21.79 19.53
CA ASN A 175 3.97 20.91 19.88
C ASN A 175 4.28 19.51 19.34
N ALA A 176 4.91 18.69 20.19
CA ALA A 176 5.34 17.35 19.81
C ALA A 176 4.18 16.50 19.29
N GLU A 177 3.04 16.45 19.99
CA GLU A 177 1.88 15.65 19.62
C GLU A 177 1.42 15.94 18.17
N ARG A 178 1.26 17.22 17.84
CA ARG A 178 0.86 17.62 16.47
C ARG A 178 1.96 17.37 15.45
N ALA A 179 3.23 17.53 15.81
CA ALA A 179 4.35 17.21 14.93
C ALA A 179 4.41 15.71 14.59
N TYR A 180 4.17 14.84 15.57
CA TYR A 180 4.12 13.39 15.38
C TYR A 180 2.95 12.97 14.49
N ALA A 181 1.77 13.60 14.63
CA ALA A 181 0.59 13.28 13.83
C ALA A 181 0.88 13.29 12.33
N THR A 182 1.57 14.32 11.83
CA THR A 182 1.93 14.44 10.39
C THR A 182 2.61 13.19 9.86
N PHE A 183 3.65 12.71 10.54
CA PHE A 183 4.48 11.60 10.04
C PHE A 183 3.87 10.23 10.34
N LEU A 184 3.17 10.08 11.46
CA LEU A 184 2.45 8.85 11.77
C LEU A 184 1.33 8.58 10.76
N PHE A 185 0.49 9.58 10.46
CA PHE A 185 -0.56 9.44 9.44
C PHE A 185 0.04 9.28 8.04
N SER A 186 1.19 9.89 7.76
CA SER A 186 1.91 9.66 6.50
C SER A 186 2.34 8.20 6.35
N LYS A 187 2.91 7.58 7.40
CA LYS A 187 3.28 6.15 7.36
C LYS A 187 2.08 5.24 7.11
N VAL A 188 0.95 5.52 7.75
CA VAL A 188 -0.30 4.76 7.52
C VAL A 188 -0.78 4.92 6.09
N ALA A 189 -0.79 6.15 5.56
CA ALA A 189 -1.20 6.39 4.19
C ALA A 189 -0.26 5.68 3.19
N LEU A 190 1.05 5.72 3.42
CA LEU A 190 2.03 4.96 2.62
C LEU A 190 1.78 3.46 2.69
N SER A 191 1.54 2.88 3.88
CA SER A 191 1.24 1.44 4.02
C SER A 191 -0.10 1.03 3.41
N MET A 192 -0.99 2.00 3.14
CA MET A 192 -2.21 1.83 2.35
C MET A 192 -1.96 2.06 0.84
N GLY A 193 -0.70 2.18 0.42
CA GLY A 193 -0.28 2.43 -0.95
C GLY A 193 -0.74 3.77 -1.50
N LYS A 194 -0.93 4.79 -0.65
CA LYS A 194 -1.28 6.16 -1.07
C LYS A 194 -0.01 6.95 -1.39
N THR A 195 -0.13 7.88 -2.33
CA THR A 195 0.89 8.90 -2.58
C THR A 195 0.72 10.02 -1.56
N VAL A 196 1.76 10.31 -0.78
CA VAL A 196 1.70 11.34 0.27
C VAL A 196 2.54 12.55 -0.12
N THR A 197 1.98 13.74 0.09
CA THR A 197 2.72 15.02 0.05
C THR A 197 2.48 15.78 1.35
N ILE A 198 3.55 16.25 1.98
CA ILE A 198 3.50 17.09 3.18
C ILE A 198 3.86 18.52 2.78
N PHE A 199 3.13 19.51 3.30
CA PHE A 199 3.47 20.92 3.19
C PHE A 199 3.59 21.54 4.59
N LEU A 200 4.81 21.89 4.98
CA LEU A 200 5.14 22.51 6.26
C LEU A 200 5.03 24.03 6.16
N LEU A 201 4.16 24.65 6.95
CA LEU A 201 4.06 26.11 7.05
C LEU A 201 3.98 26.57 8.50
N MET A 202 4.08 27.87 8.73
CA MET A 202 4.09 28.47 10.06
C MET A 202 5.13 27.79 10.95
N ASP A 203 4.72 27.24 12.09
CA ASP A 203 5.63 26.53 12.98
C ASP A 203 6.05 25.16 12.46
N GLY A 204 5.25 24.52 11.60
CA GLY A 204 5.61 23.25 10.95
C GLY A 204 6.97 23.32 10.24
N ALA A 205 7.32 24.48 9.67
CA ALA A 205 8.63 24.68 9.05
C ALA A 205 9.81 24.54 10.02
N SER A 206 9.61 24.66 11.34
CA SER A 206 10.67 24.45 12.34
C SER A 206 11.27 23.04 12.30
N MET A 207 10.48 22.03 11.89
CA MET A 207 10.95 20.65 11.77
C MET A 207 11.94 20.47 10.62
N ALA A 208 11.87 21.34 9.60
CA ALA A 208 12.69 21.24 8.40
C ALA A 208 14.14 21.71 8.60
N LYS A 209 14.49 22.27 9.76
CA LYS A 209 15.88 22.64 10.06
C LYS A 209 16.67 21.42 10.53
N LYS A 210 17.82 21.15 9.91
CA LYS A 210 18.73 20.07 10.33
C LYS A 210 19.00 20.19 11.84
N GLY A 211 18.77 19.09 12.56
CA GLY A 211 18.99 19.04 14.00
C GLY A 211 17.83 19.55 14.87
N ALA A 212 16.75 20.10 14.30
CA ALA A 212 15.65 20.63 15.10
C ALA A 212 14.73 19.54 15.67
N ALA A 213 14.39 18.52 14.87
CA ALA A 213 13.53 17.42 15.29
C ALA A 213 14.24 16.42 16.23
N THR A 214 15.57 16.46 16.31
CA THR A 214 16.42 15.58 17.13
C THR A 214 16.09 15.65 18.63
N GLY A 215 15.45 16.73 19.11
CA GLY A 215 15.07 16.86 20.52
C GLY A 215 13.67 16.32 20.83
N VAL A 216 12.86 16.04 19.81
CA VAL A 216 11.42 15.83 19.94
C VAL A 216 11.13 14.33 20.12
N LYS A 217 10.51 13.95 21.23
CA LYS A 217 10.27 12.55 21.63
C LYS A 217 8.79 12.27 21.87
N HIS A 218 8.37 11.04 21.61
CA HIS A 218 7.06 10.52 21.98
C HIS A 218 7.23 9.34 22.97
N PRO A 219 6.31 9.12 23.93
CA PRO A 219 6.41 8.00 24.86
C PRO A 219 6.40 6.63 24.19
N SER A 220 5.68 6.49 23.08
CA SER A 220 5.40 5.20 22.41
C SER A 220 6.02 5.06 21.01
N PHE A 221 6.68 6.10 20.49
CA PHE A 221 7.24 6.08 19.13
C PHE A 221 8.68 6.54 19.12
N ASP A 222 9.39 6.18 18.05
CA ASP A 222 10.74 6.67 17.79
C ASP A 222 10.78 8.20 17.72
N ARG A 223 11.99 8.72 17.73
CA ARG A 223 12.23 10.16 17.67
C ARG A 223 11.69 10.73 16.36
N LEU A 224 11.24 11.99 16.42
CA LEU A 224 10.56 12.63 15.29
C LEU A 224 11.44 12.68 14.03
N ASP A 225 12.74 12.92 14.20
CA ASP A 225 13.71 12.91 13.09
C ASP A 225 13.81 11.56 12.37
N SER A 226 13.68 10.47 13.12
CA SER A 226 13.73 9.11 12.58
C SER A 226 12.47 8.83 11.76
N LEU A 227 11.29 9.17 12.31
CA LEU A 227 10.02 9.04 11.59
C LEU A 227 9.97 9.92 10.33
N MET A 228 10.52 11.14 10.39
CA MET A 228 10.63 12.02 9.23
C MET A 228 11.42 11.37 8.10
N ASN A 229 12.59 10.80 8.43
CA ASN A 229 13.44 10.14 7.45
C ASN A 229 12.75 8.93 6.83
N GLU A 230 12.13 8.07 7.64
CA GLU A 230 11.39 6.90 7.14
C GLU A 230 10.29 7.29 6.14
N VAL A 231 9.54 8.36 6.43
CA VAL A 231 8.46 8.85 5.56
C VAL A 231 9.01 9.43 4.25
N ILE A 232 10.13 10.14 4.31
CA ILE A 232 10.82 10.70 3.14
C ILE A 232 11.40 9.58 2.26
N GLU A 233 12.09 8.60 2.88
CA GLU A 233 12.63 7.42 2.21
C GLU A 233 11.51 6.54 1.60
N GLY A 234 10.33 6.52 2.24
CA GLY A 234 9.11 5.93 1.71
C GLY A 234 8.50 6.67 0.51
N GLY A 235 9.14 7.73 0.00
CA GLY A 235 8.73 8.43 -1.21
C GLY A 235 7.82 9.64 -1.00
N THR A 236 7.60 10.05 0.26
CA THR A 236 6.80 11.24 0.55
C THR A 236 7.50 12.51 0.09
N LYS A 237 6.78 13.35 -0.67
CA LYS A 237 7.28 14.68 -1.04
C LYS A 237 7.05 15.64 0.11
N VAL A 238 8.09 16.31 0.60
CA VAL A 238 7.97 17.28 1.69
C VAL A 238 8.35 18.68 1.21
N TYR A 239 7.37 19.57 1.24
CA TYR A 239 7.55 20.99 0.95
C TYR A 239 7.63 21.82 2.22
N VAL A 240 8.41 22.89 2.17
CA VAL A 240 8.57 23.85 3.26
C VAL A 240 8.24 25.23 2.73
N CYS A 241 7.25 25.89 3.36
CA CYS A 241 6.84 27.23 2.99
C CYS A 241 8.03 28.20 3.06
N GLU A 242 8.33 28.84 1.92
CA GLU A 242 9.45 29.77 1.78
C GLU A 242 9.45 30.88 2.84
N LEU A 243 8.32 31.57 3.03
CA LEU A 243 8.22 32.63 4.02
C LEU A 243 8.44 32.09 5.46
N SER A 244 7.90 30.91 5.76
CA SER A 244 8.05 30.30 7.10
C SER A 244 9.48 29.85 7.36
N ALA A 245 10.19 29.36 6.33
CA ALA A 245 11.61 29.04 6.35
C ALA A 245 12.46 30.29 6.60
N GLN A 246 12.18 31.38 5.90
CA GLN A 246 12.87 32.67 6.08
C GLN A 246 12.74 33.19 7.51
N PHE A 247 11.53 33.20 8.09
CA PHE A 247 11.30 33.58 9.49
C PHE A 247 12.13 32.78 10.49
N ARG A 248 12.56 31.57 10.13
CA ARG A 248 13.31 30.62 10.97
C ARG A 248 14.79 30.50 10.59
N GLY A 249 15.25 31.29 9.62
CA GLY A 249 16.63 31.22 9.10
C GLY A 249 16.97 29.89 8.44
N ILE A 250 15.98 29.23 7.82
CA ILE A 250 16.16 27.97 7.10
C ILE A 250 16.50 28.27 5.64
N ASN A 251 17.54 27.63 5.13
CA ASN A 251 18.00 27.70 3.75
C ASN A 251 18.51 26.33 3.31
N GLU A 252 18.84 26.16 2.02
CA GLU A 252 19.30 24.89 1.46
C GLU A 252 20.49 24.26 2.22
N GLY A 253 21.38 25.06 2.82
CA GLY A 253 22.53 24.56 3.57
C GLY A 253 22.18 23.92 4.92
N ASN A 254 21.04 24.29 5.52
CA ASN A 254 20.59 23.78 6.81
C ASN A 254 19.19 23.13 6.77
N LEU A 255 18.66 22.88 5.58
CA LEU A 255 17.40 22.18 5.33
C LEU A 255 17.59 20.67 5.47
N VAL A 256 16.66 19.97 6.12
CA VAL A 256 16.67 18.50 6.17
C VAL A 256 16.67 17.92 4.75
N GLU A 257 17.50 16.90 4.54
CA GLU A 257 17.64 16.25 3.23
C GLU A 257 16.31 15.63 2.77
N GLY A 258 16.04 15.69 1.46
CA GLY A 258 14.78 15.23 0.88
C GLY A 258 13.61 16.21 0.99
N MET A 259 13.76 17.33 1.69
CA MET A 259 12.77 18.41 1.71
C MET A 259 13.07 19.47 0.66
N LYS A 260 12.04 20.22 0.23
CA LYS A 260 12.17 21.30 -0.75
C LYS A 260 11.45 22.56 -0.30
N ILE A 261 12.10 23.72 -0.42
CA ILE A 261 11.43 25.01 -0.20
C ILE A 261 10.47 25.30 -1.36
N ALA A 262 9.25 25.73 -1.04
CA ALA A 262 8.20 26.05 -2.01
C ALA A 262 7.38 27.28 -1.60
N GLY A 263 6.89 28.01 -2.61
CA GLY A 263 6.09 29.22 -2.43
C GLY A 263 4.58 28.95 -2.35
N ALA A 264 3.82 30.04 -2.21
CA ALA A 264 2.37 30.00 -2.05
C ALA A 264 1.63 29.36 -3.24
N ALA A 265 2.13 29.49 -4.48
CA ALA A 265 1.52 28.87 -5.66
C ALA A 265 1.49 27.34 -5.55
N THR A 266 2.60 26.72 -5.14
CA THR A 266 2.66 25.26 -4.91
C THR A 266 1.66 24.82 -3.85
N TYR A 267 1.50 25.60 -2.78
CA TYR A 267 0.51 25.31 -1.76
C TYR A 267 -0.92 25.32 -2.33
N ILE A 268 -1.29 26.38 -3.05
CA ILE A 268 -2.61 26.51 -3.67
C ILE A 268 -2.86 25.37 -4.66
N ASP A 269 -1.91 25.07 -5.55
CA ASP A 269 -2.03 23.98 -6.51
C ASP A 269 -2.28 22.61 -5.84
N LEU A 270 -1.59 22.34 -4.73
CA LEU A 270 -1.77 21.10 -3.98
C LEU A 270 -3.16 20.99 -3.38
N ILE A 271 -3.68 22.06 -2.76
CA ILE A 271 -4.98 21.99 -2.07
C ILE A 271 -6.18 22.16 -3.00
N SER A 272 -6.00 22.79 -4.17
CA SER A 272 -7.07 22.99 -5.16
C SER A 272 -7.23 21.83 -6.14
N ASN A 273 -6.30 20.87 -6.13
CA ASN A 273 -6.38 19.72 -7.02
C ASN A 273 -7.44 18.72 -6.50
N PRO A 274 -8.52 18.45 -7.24
CA PRO A 274 -9.60 17.56 -6.81
C PRO A 274 -9.18 16.09 -6.65
N ALA A 275 -8.01 15.70 -7.17
CA ALA A 275 -7.44 14.36 -6.95
C ALA A 275 -6.81 14.18 -5.56
N ASN A 276 -6.63 15.28 -4.80
CA ASN A 276 -5.98 15.25 -3.50
C ASN A 276 -7.02 15.25 -2.37
N ALA A 277 -6.93 14.28 -1.48
CA ALA A 277 -7.53 14.39 -0.15
C ALA A 277 -6.63 15.29 0.71
N VAL A 278 -7.18 16.38 1.26
CA VAL A 278 -6.40 17.35 2.05
C VAL A 278 -6.73 17.20 3.54
N VAL A 279 -5.70 17.04 4.36
CA VAL A 279 -5.78 17.03 5.82
C VAL A 279 -4.90 18.16 6.37
N ASN A 280 -5.37 18.84 7.41
CA ASN A 280 -4.62 19.88 8.11
C ASN A 280 -4.53 19.54 9.60
N PHE A 281 -3.33 19.67 10.17
CA PHE A 281 -2.99 19.39 11.56
C PHE A 281 -2.39 20.62 12.29
#